data_AF-A0AAE0Z7U0-F1
#
_entry.id   AF-A0AAE0Z7U0-F1
#
_cell.length_a   1.000
_cell.length_b   1.000
_cell.length_c   1.000
_cell.angle_alpha   90.00
_cell.angle_beta   90.00
_cell.angle_gamma   90.00
#
_symmetry.space_group_name_H-M   'P 1'
#
loop_
_entity.id
_entity.type
_entity.pdbx_description
1 polymer ?
#
loop_
_entity_poly.entity_id
_entity_poly.type
_entity_poly.pdbx_seq_one_letter_code
_entity_poly.pdbx_strand_id
1 'polypeptide(L)'
;MNINEIRLNEDSRRVQKAVKQPQQGQWTNWDNTLQKSLTWNVIWHMPPLWISFLIRSVYDLLPSNTNLVRWGKKEDPSCPLCQGRQSTYHVLSSCEIALSQGRYTWRHNRVFRNLPQS
;
A
#
# COMPACT_ATOMS: atom_id res chain seq x y z
N MET A 1 -11.15 8.92 -37.45
CA MET A 1 -11.25 8.38 -36.08
C MET A 1 -11.27 9.55 -35.12
N ASN A 2 -12.31 9.65 -34.29
CA ASN A 2 -12.52 10.77 -33.37
C ASN A 2 -11.54 10.66 -32.19
N ILE A 3 -11.01 11.78 -31.68
CA ILE A 3 -10.08 11.81 -30.53
C ILE A 3 -10.65 11.07 -29.31
N ASN A 4 -11.96 11.17 -29.08
CA ASN A 4 -12.63 10.48 -27.98
C ASN A 4 -12.62 8.95 -28.17
N GLU A 5 -12.83 8.47 -29.40
CA GLU A 5 -12.76 7.04 -29.71
C GLU A 5 -11.35 6.49 -29.51
N ILE A 6 -10.31 7.25 -29.89
CA ILE A 6 -8.91 6.88 -29.67
C ILE A 6 -8.64 6.74 -28.17
N ARG A 7 -9.08 7.72 -27.37
CA ARG A 7 -8.89 7.71 -25.91
C ARG A 7 -9.56 6.51 -25.25
N LEU A 8 -10.82 6.21 -25.61
CA LEU A 8 -11.55 5.07 -25.08
C LEU A 8 -10.88 3.74 -25.42
N ASN A 9 -10.37 3.61 -26.65
CA ASN A 9 -9.68 2.40 -27.10
C ASN A 9 -8.35 2.22 -26.35
N GLU A 10 -7.57 3.29 -26.20
CA GLU A 10 -6.33 3.28 -25.42
C GLU A 10 -6.56 2.97 -23.93
N ASP A 11 -7.59 3.55 -23.31
CA ASP A 11 -7.93 3.26 -21.92
C ASP A 11 -8.39 1.81 -21.73
N SER A 12 -9.17 1.28 -22.68
CA SER A 12 -9.55 -0.14 -22.68
C SER A 12 -8.32 -1.05 -22.75
N ARG A 13 -7.34 -0.73 -23.59
CA ARG A 13 -6.08 -1.47 -23.72
C ARG A 13 -5.25 -1.43 -22.42
N ARG A 14 -5.22 -0.29 -21.74
CA ARG A 14 -4.54 -0.12 -20.45
C ARG A 14 -5.19 -0.97 -19.36
N VAL A 15 -6.52 -0.95 -19.27
CA VAL A 15 -7.28 -1.76 -18.30
C VAL A 15 -7.06 -3.25 -18.55
N GLN A 16 -7.18 -3.71 -19.81
CA GLN A 16 -6.93 -5.11 -20.16
C GLN A 16 -5.53 -5.60 -19.77
N LYS A 17 -4.53 -4.73 -19.87
CA LYS A 17 -3.17 -5.02 -19.40
C LYS A 17 -3.10 -5.04 -17.87
N ALA A 18 -3.70 -4.05 -17.21
CA ALA A 18 -3.66 -3.91 -15.76
C ALA A 18 -4.27 -5.13 -15.05
N VAL A 19 -5.42 -5.64 -15.52
CA VAL A 19 -6.08 -6.83 -14.94
C VAL A 19 -5.15 -8.06 -14.92
N LYS A 20 -4.17 -8.14 -15.84
CA LYS A 20 -3.18 -9.24 -15.90
C LYS A 20 -1.99 -9.04 -14.95
N GLN A 21 -1.90 -7.92 -14.24
CA GLN A 21 -0.78 -7.58 -13.36
C GLN A 21 -1.22 -7.74 -11.90
N PRO A 22 -0.90 -8.86 -11.23
CA PRO A 22 -1.45 -9.17 -9.92
C PRO A 22 -0.99 -8.23 -8.80
N GLN A 23 0.06 -7.43 -8.98
CA GLN A 23 0.49 -6.42 -7.99
C GLN A 23 0.19 -5.00 -8.46
N GLN A 24 0.72 -4.60 -9.61
CA GLN A 24 0.57 -3.24 -10.15
C GLN A 24 -0.85 -2.96 -10.63
N GLY A 25 -1.61 -3.99 -11.01
CA GLY A 25 -2.98 -3.91 -11.44
C GLY A 25 -4.02 -4.03 -10.32
N GLN A 26 -3.61 -4.13 -9.05
CA GLN A 26 -4.54 -4.29 -7.92
C GLN A 26 -5.63 -3.22 -7.84
N TRP A 27 -5.35 -2.02 -8.39
CA TRP A 27 -6.32 -0.94 -8.46
C TRP A 27 -7.57 -1.27 -9.28
N THR A 28 -7.54 -2.30 -10.14
CA THR A 28 -8.72 -2.75 -10.89
C THR A 28 -9.76 -3.45 -10.02
N ASN A 29 -9.41 -3.80 -8.77
CA ASN A 29 -10.25 -4.58 -7.86
C ASN A 29 -10.65 -3.79 -6.60
N TRP A 30 -10.59 -2.46 -6.65
CA TRP A 30 -10.74 -1.56 -5.50
C TRP A 30 -12.17 -1.06 -5.27
N ASP A 31 -13.19 -1.85 -5.66
CA ASP A 31 -14.60 -1.46 -5.68
C ASP A 31 -15.16 -0.98 -4.33
N ASN A 32 -14.58 -1.46 -3.21
CA ASN A 32 -15.01 -1.13 -1.85
C ASN A 32 -13.92 -0.44 -1.02
N THR A 33 -12.96 0.23 -1.66
CA THR A 33 -11.89 0.93 -0.95
C THR A 33 -12.26 2.38 -0.67
N LEU A 34 -11.84 2.90 0.49
CA LEU A 34 -11.98 4.32 0.80
C LEU A 34 -11.09 5.14 -0.14
N GLN A 35 -11.72 5.97 -0.97
CA GLN A 35 -10.97 6.88 -1.83
C GLN A 35 -10.31 7.97 -0.97
N LYS A 36 -8.98 7.98 -0.96
CA LYS A 36 -8.21 9.09 -0.39
C LYS A 36 -7.98 10.13 -1.48
N SER A 37 -8.52 11.34 -1.32
CA SER A 37 -8.16 12.44 -2.23
C SER A 37 -6.73 12.91 -1.92
N LEU A 38 -5.87 12.87 -2.94
CA LEU A 38 -4.53 13.43 -2.89
C LEU A 38 -4.49 14.51 -3.96
N THR A 39 -4.73 15.75 -3.56
CA THR A 39 -4.61 16.88 -4.48
C THR A 39 -3.16 17.09 -4.85
N TRP A 40 -2.91 17.69 -6.02
CA TRP A 40 -1.55 18.07 -6.43
C TRP A 40 -0.87 18.94 -5.37
N ASN A 41 -1.61 19.87 -4.76
CA ASN A 41 -1.09 20.71 -3.70
C ASN A 41 -0.61 19.88 -2.49
N VAL A 42 -1.37 18.87 -2.06
CA VAL A 42 -0.96 17.97 -0.97
C VAL A 42 0.30 17.18 -1.34
N ILE A 43 0.36 16.65 -2.57
CA ILE A 43 1.52 15.89 -3.05
C ILE A 43 2.78 16.78 -3.08
N TRP A 44 2.67 18.01 -3.57
CA TRP A 44 3.78 18.95 -3.66
C TRP A 44 4.39 19.33 -2.31
N HIS A 45 3.59 19.36 -1.25
CA HIS A 45 4.05 19.71 0.11
C HIS A 45 4.37 18.47 0.96
N MET A 46 4.18 17.26 0.43
CA MET A 46 4.43 16.03 1.17
C MET A 46 5.92 15.66 1.09
N PRO A 47 6.56 15.25 2.21
CA PRO A 47 7.92 14.73 2.19
C PRO A 47 8.06 13.55 1.20
N PRO A 48 9.13 13.50 0.37
CA PRO A 48 9.27 12.45 -0.65
C PRO A 48 9.19 11.02 -0.11
N LEU A 49 9.74 10.79 1.09
CA LEU A 49 9.68 9.49 1.75
C LEU A 49 8.25 9.06 2.13
N TRP A 50 7.37 10.02 2.43
CA TRP A 50 5.97 9.74 2.76
C TRP A 50 5.19 9.34 1.52
N ILE A 51 5.42 10.03 0.39
CA ILE A 51 4.81 9.66 -0.90
C ILE A 51 5.26 8.25 -1.30
N SER A 52 6.57 7.98 -1.21
CA SER A 52 7.14 6.66 -1.51
C SER A 52 6.53 5.57 -0.64
N PHE A 53 6.44 5.81 0.68
CA PHE A 53 5.80 4.87 1.61
C PHE A 53 4.33 4.65 1.28
N LEU A 54 3.56 5.72 1.04
CA LEU A 54 2.14 5.65 0.75
C LEU A 54 1.87 4.80 -0.49
N ILE A 55 2.52 5.11 -1.61
CA ILE A 55 2.37 4.36 -2.86
C ILE A 55 2.74 2.89 -2.66
N ARG A 56 3.88 2.62 -2.01
CA ARG A 56 4.33 1.24 -1.76
C ARG A 56 3.42 0.50 -0.79
N SER A 57 2.79 1.17 0.17
CA SER A 57 1.86 0.55 1.10
C SER A 57 0.56 0.13 0.40
N VAL A 58 0.04 0.99 -0.46
CA VAL A 58 -1.21 0.76 -1.21
C VAL A 58 -1.05 -0.40 -2.20
N TYR A 59 0.08 -0.45 -2.90
CA TYR A 59 0.38 -1.53 -3.85
C TYR A 59 1.07 -2.74 -3.22
N ASP A 60 1.13 -2.88 -1.89
CA ASP A 60 1.82 -3.97 -1.17
C ASP A 60 3.21 -4.27 -1.76
N LEU A 61 4.05 -3.23 -1.83
CA LEU A 61 5.45 -3.25 -2.30
C LEU A 61 6.45 -2.97 -1.18
N LEU A 62 5.98 -2.88 0.08
CA LEU A 62 6.86 -2.76 1.24
C LEU A 62 7.53 -4.12 1.56
N PRO A 63 8.68 -4.12 2.25
CA PRO A 63 9.43 -5.34 2.59
C PRO A 63 8.75 -6.17 3.71
N SER A 64 7.49 -6.57 3.50
CA SER A 64 6.81 -7.59 4.32
C SER A 64 7.42 -8.96 4.07
N ASN A 65 7.33 -9.91 5.00
CA ASN A 65 7.88 -11.26 4.76
C ASN A 65 7.27 -11.91 3.51
N THR A 66 5.99 -11.67 3.22
CA THR A 66 5.36 -12.13 1.97
C THR A 66 6.08 -11.62 0.72
N ASN A 67 6.46 -10.34 0.71
CA ASN A 67 7.19 -9.75 -0.41
C ASN A 67 8.66 -10.16 -0.43
N LEU A 68 9.29 -10.30 0.73
CA LEU A 68 10.67 -10.80 0.82
C LEU A 68 10.77 -12.23 0.26
N VAL A 69 9.79 -13.09 0.52
CA VAL A 69 9.71 -14.42 -0.11
C VAL A 69 9.55 -14.29 -1.62
N ARG A 70 8.63 -13.45 -2.08
CA ARG A 70 8.43 -13.20 -3.51
C ARG A 70 9.69 -12.68 -4.21
N TRP A 71 10.54 -11.92 -3.51
CA TRP A 71 11.80 -11.39 -4.02
C TRP A 71 12.99 -12.34 -3.84
N GLY A 72 12.77 -13.57 -3.34
CA GLY A 72 13.83 -14.54 -3.09
C GLY A 72 14.82 -14.10 -2.00
N LYS A 73 14.37 -13.25 -1.07
CA LYS A 73 15.18 -12.74 0.07
C LYS A 73 14.89 -13.46 1.38
N LYS A 74 13.83 -14.26 1.43
CA LYS A 74 13.41 -15.06 2.58
C LYS A 74 12.70 -16.31 2.09
N GLU A 75 12.64 -17.35 2.92
CA GLU A 75 11.93 -18.60 2.60
C GLU A 75 10.51 -18.63 3.17
N ASP A 76 10.30 -18.02 4.34
CA ASP A 76 9.05 -18.08 5.09
C ASP A 76 8.32 -16.72 5.14
N PRO A 77 7.04 -16.65 4.72
CA PRO A 77 6.22 -15.44 4.79
C PRO A 77 5.58 -15.19 6.18
N SER A 78 5.83 -16.05 7.16
CA SER A 78 5.15 -16.00 8.46
C SER A 78 5.51 -14.79 9.31
N CYS A 79 4.53 -14.29 10.06
CA CYS A 79 4.68 -13.19 10.99
C CYS A 79 5.41 -13.68 12.25
N PRO A 80 6.47 -12.99 12.71
CA PRO A 80 7.20 -13.42 13.91
C PRO A 80 6.40 -13.27 15.20
N LEU A 81 5.24 -12.58 15.16
CA LEU A 81 4.38 -12.37 16.33
C LEU A 81 3.26 -13.39 16.43
N CYS A 82 2.50 -13.57 15.35
CA CYS A 82 1.28 -14.40 15.35
C CYS A 82 1.39 -15.63 14.43
N GLN A 83 2.54 -15.86 13.79
CA GLN A 83 2.81 -16.95 12.85
C GLN A 83 1.92 -17.01 11.60
N GLY A 84 0.95 -16.11 11.44
CA GLY A 84 0.14 -15.98 10.23
C GLY A 84 0.90 -15.34 9.06
N ARG A 85 0.34 -15.35 7.86
CA ARG A 85 0.95 -14.75 6.67
C ARG A 85 1.14 -13.23 6.83
N GLN A 86 2.38 -12.75 6.76
CA GLN A 86 2.71 -11.34 6.97
C GLN A 86 2.73 -10.57 5.64
N SER A 87 1.59 -10.00 5.25
CA SER A 87 1.47 -8.99 4.18
C SER A 87 1.71 -7.57 4.70
N THR A 88 1.77 -6.56 3.81
CA THR A 88 1.80 -5.15 4.25
C THR A 88 0.58 -4.78 5.09
N TYR A 89 -0.62 -5.19 4.65
CA TYR A 89 -1.87 -5.00 5.41
C TYR A 89 -1.79 -5.62 6.81
N HIS A 90 -1.20 -6.82 6.92
CA HIS A 90 -1.01 -7.47 8.21
C HIS A 90 -0.15 -6.64 9.18
N VAL A 91 1.01 -6.17 8.70
CA VAL A 91 1.94 -5.37 9.52
C VAL A 91 1.33 -4.03 9.94
N LEU A 92 0.54 -3.41 9.05
CA LEU A 92 0.00 -2.08 9.27
C LEU A 92 -1.29 -2.07 10.11
N SER A 93 -2.14 -3.10 10.02
CA SER A 93 -3.47 -3.02 10.64
C SER A 93 -4.14 -4.34 11.05
N SER A 94 -3.62 -5.52 10.68
CA SER A 94 -4.37 -6.79 10.87
C SER A 94 -3.71 -7.86 11.75
N CYS A 95 -2.57 -7.57 12.37
CA CYS A 95 -1.91 -8.52 13.27
C CYS A 95 -2.56 -8.48 14.66
N GLU A 96 -3.24 -9.57 15.03
CA GLU A 96 -3.94 -9.71 16.31
C GLU A 96 -3.01 -9.52 17.52
N ILE A 97 -1.83 -10.15 17.51
CA ILE A 97 -0.85 -10.00 18.59
C ILE A 97 -0.31 -8.56 18.66
N ALA A 98 -0.14 -7.90 17.52
CA ALA A 98 0.28 -6.50 17.52
C ALA A 98 -0.82 -5.56 18.06
N LEU A 99 -2.09 -5.90 17.81
CA LEU A 99 -3.24 -5.20 18.35
C LEU A 99 -3.33 -5.36 19.87
N SER A 100 -3.34 -6.60 20.36
CA SER A 100 -3.49 -6.90 21.79
C SER A 100 -2.35 -6.33 22.64
N GLN A 101 -1.13 -6.26 22.08
CA GLN A 101 0.02 -5.65 22.74
C GLN A 101 0.10 -4.12 22.60
N GLY A 102 -0.89 -3.47 21.98
CA GLY A 102 -0.94 -2.01 21.83
C GLY A 102 0.14 -1.44 20.89
N ARG A 103 0.75 -2.25 20.02
CA ARG A 103 1.86 -1.82 19.14
C ARG A 103 1.42 -0.81 18.08
N TYR A 104 0.16 -0.84 17.66
CA TYR A 104 -0.41 0.17 16.77
C TYR A 104 -0.46 1.53 17.46
N THR A 105 -1.01 1.59 18.67
CA THR A 105 -1.06 2.79 19.50
C THR A 105 0.34 3.34 19.78
N TRP A 106 1.31 2.47 20.11
CA TRP A 106 2.68 2.90 20.33
C TRP A 106 3.31 3.53 19.08
N ARG A 107 3.15 2.90 17.90
CA ARG A 107 3.66 3.45 16.62
C ARG A 107 3.01 4.79 16.30
N HIS A 108 1.69 4.89 16.46
CA HIS A 108 0.93 6.11 16.23
C HIS A 108 1.40 7.24 17.15
N ASN A 109 1.49 6.99 18.46
CA ASN A 109 1.93 7.97 19.44
C ASN A 109 3.38 8.39 19.26
N ARG A 110 4.23 7.49 18.75
CA ARG A 110 5.62 7.82 18.43
C ARG A 110 5.72 8.85 17.31
N VAL A 111 4.80 8.86 16.34
CA VAL A 111 4.77 9.90 15.29
C VAL A 111 4.48 11.27 15.90
N PHE A 112 3.49 11.38 16.80
CA PHE A 112 3.15 12.66 17.43
C PHE A 112 4.29 13.26 18.25
N ARG A 113 5.11 12.43 18.90
CA ARG A 113 6.29 12.93 19.65
C ARG A 113 7.33 13.63 18.76
N ASN A 114 7.34 13.34 17.47
CA ASN A 114 8.25 13.95 16.51
C ASN A 114 7.62 15.13 15.75
N LEU A 115 6.33 15.42 15.98
CA LEU A 115 5.70 16.61 15.45
C LEU A 115 6.00 17.79 16.39
N PRO A 116 6.29 18.98 15.84
CA PRO A 116 6.46 20.16 16.67
C PRO A 116 5.16 20.39 17.45
N GLN A 117 5.29 20.55 18.78
CA GLN A 117 4.17 21.00 19.59
C GLN A 117 3.94 22.48 19.24
N SER A 118 2.75 22.76 18.70
CA SER A 118 2.26 24.11 18.42
C SER A 118 2.06 24.88 19.72
#